data_AF-A0A2V9R7U4-F1
#
_entry.id   AF-A0A2V9R7U4-F1
#
_cell.length_a   1.000
_cell.length_b   1.000
_cell.length_c   1.000
_cell.angle_alpha   90.00
_cell.angle_beta   90.00
_cell.angle_gamma   90.00
#
_symmetry.space_group_name_H-M   'P 1'
#
loop_
_entity.id
_entity.type
_entity.pdbx_description
1 polymer ?
#
loop_
_entity_poly.entity_id
_entity_poly.type
_entity_poly.pdbx_seq_one_letter_code
_entity_poly.pdbx_strand_id
1 'polypeptide(L)'
;MITIPIRHNLEAGFTLIELMIASLILVMGVVSVMSMVLFALSANFTSKVESTALHLTEQKLEELKSLPIDNSRLNGPGNPLDSENNIDFNATPDPLYSSSISMTLNKFKNTRISFETRWNIGTAGAQKIITVATRNSAETPYRLKPLSLQVVKAP
;
A
#
# COMPACT_ATOMS: atom_id res chain seq x y z
N MET A 1 -71.62 -30.93 25.59
CA MET A 1 -71.26 -29.89 24.61
C MET A 1 -70.06 -29.14 25.19
N ILE A 2 -68.88 -29.28 24.59
CA ILE A 2 -67.62 -28.73 25.09
C ILE A 2 -67.27 -27.50 24.24
N THR A 3 -67.18 -26.33 24.85
CA THR A 3 -66.77 -25.06 24.20
C THR A 3 -65.27 -24.88 24.35
N ILE A 4 -64.55 -24.90 23.24
CA ILE A 4 -63.11 -24.64 23.19
C ILE A 4 -62.90 -23.12 23.07
N PRO A 5 -62.22 -22.45 24.02
CA PRO A 5 -61.95 -21.03 23.89
C PRO A 5 -60.85 -20.81 22.85
N ILE A 6 -61.19 -20.13 21.76
CA ILE A 6 -60.23 -19.70 20.74
C ILE A 6 -59.51 -18.48 21.30
N ARG A 7 -58.24 -18.65 21.71
CA ARG A 7 -57.37 -17.50 22.06
C ARG A 7 -57.17 -16.67 20.79
N HIS A 8 -57.74 -15.47 20.77
CA HIS A 8 -57.35 -14.45 19.80
C HIS A 8 -55.92 -14.00 20.16
N ASN A 9 -54.95 -14.34 19.32
CA ASN A 9 -53.65 -13.70 19.35
C ASN A 9 -53.86 -12.27 18.84
N LEU A 10 -53.71 -11.29 19.73
CA LEU A 10 -53.71 -9.88 19.37
C LEU A 10 -52.41 -9.59 18.61
N GLU A 11 -52.43 -9.80 17.29
CA GLU A 11 -51.36 -9.33 16.41
C GLU A 11 -51.43 -7.81 16.35
N ALA A 12 -50.71 -7.14 17.24
CA ALA A 12 -50.55 -5.69 17.21
C ALA A 12 -49.67 -5.32 16.01
N GLY A 13 -50.26 -4.64 15.02
CA GLY A 13 -49.52 -4.06 13.89
C GLY A 13 -48.61 -2.92 14.31
N PHE A 14 -47.60 -2.60 13.49
CA PHE A 14 -46.65 -1.52 13.75
C PHE A 14 -47.31 -0.14 13.76
N THR A 15 -46.95 0.68 14.73
CA THR A 15 -47.41 2.08 14.79
C THR A 15 -46.60 2.96 13.83
N LEU A 16 -47.20 4.06 13.37
CA LEU A 16 -46.54 5.00 12.44
C LEU A 16 -45.26 5.61 13.06
N ILE A 17 -45.31 5.97 14.34
CA ILE A 17 -44.15 6.52 15.06
C ILE A 17 -43.03 5.50 15.19
N GLU A 18 -43.37 4.22 15.40
CA GLU A 18 -42.40 3.13 15.51
C GLU A 18 -41.73 2.84 14.18
N LEU A 19 -42.46 2.92 13.07
CA LEU A 19 -41.89 2.89 11.72
C LEU A 19 -40.95 4.08 11.47
N MET A 20 -41.31 5.29 11.92
CA MET A 20 -40.45 6.46 11.78
C MET A 20 -39.14 6.30 12.56
N ILE A 21 -39.20 5.83 13.80
CA ILE A 21 -38.00 5.58 14.62
C ILE A 21 -37.17 4.44 14.02
N ALA A 22 -37.80 3.36 13.57
CA ALA A 22 -37.11 2.25 12.92
C ALA A 22 -36.38 2.70 11.64
N SER A 23 -37.02 3.54 10.82
CA SER A 23 -36.41 4.10 9.61
C SER A 23 -35.22 5.02 9.94
N LEU A 24 -35.30 5.80 11.02
CA LEU A 24 -34.20 6.67 11.46
C LEU A 24 -32.98 5.84 11.90
N ILE A 25 -33.20 4.80 12.70
CA ILE A 25 -32.14 3.87 13.13
C ILE A 25 -31.54 3.17 11.91
N LEU A 26 -32.37 2.73 10.96
CA LEU A 26 -31.91 2.11 9.73
C LEU A 26 -31.00 3.04 8.92
N VAL A 27 -31.39 4.30 8.73
CA VAL A 27 -30.58 5.29 8.00
C VAL A 27 -29.23 5.50 8.70
N MET A 28 -29.21 5.67 10.02
CA MET A 28 -27.96 5.78 10.78
C MET A 28 -27.08 4.53 10.61
N GLY A 29 -27.68 3.34 10.62
CA GLY A 29 -26.97 2.09 10.37
C GLY A 29 -26.32 2.03 8.99
N VAL A 30 -27.05 2.41 7.94
CA VAL A 30 -26.53 2.39 6.56
C VAL A 30 -25.38 3.40 6.38
N VAL A 31 -25.51 4.61 6.93
CA VAL A 31 -24.45 5.64 6.86
C VAL A 31 -23.17 5.18 7.56
N SER A 32 -23.30 4.52 8.70
CA SER A 32 -22.16 3.94 9.43
C SER A 32 -21.43 2.89 8.58
N VAL A 33 -22.18 1.94 7.99
CA VAL A 33 -21.61 0.89 7.14
C VAL A 33 -20.93 1.48 5.91
N MET A 34 -21.54 2.47 5.25
CA MET A 34 -20.92 3.15 4.10
C MET A 34 -19.57 3.77 4.46
N SER A 35 -19.49 4.42 5.63
CA SER A 35 -18.25 5.04 6.10
C SER A 35 -17.16 4.00 6.35
N MET A 36 -17.52 2.85 6.91
CA MET A 36 -16.62 1.71 7.09
C MET A 36 -16.13 1.13 5.75
N VAL A 37 -17.02 1.00 4.76
CA VAL A 37 -16.65 0.52 3.43
C VAL A 37 -15.61 1.44 2.77
N LEU A 38 -15.83 2.77 2.83
CA LEU A 38 -14.88 3.74 2.28
C LEU A 38 -13.52 3.66 2.99
N PHE A 39 -13.53 3.54 4.33
CA PHE A 39 -12.31 3.36 5.10
C PHE A 39 -11.57 2.07 4.72
N ALA A 40 -12.28 0.95 4.64
CA ALA A 40 -11.70 -0.35 4.28
C ALA A 40 -11.09 -0.34 2.88
N LEU A 41 -11.74 0.31 1.90
CA LEU A 41 -11.20 0.46 0.55
C LEU A 41 -9.89 1.27 0.56
N SER A 42 -9.86 2.38 1.29
CA SER A 42 -8.65 3.20 1.43
C SER A 42 -7.52 2.42 2.11
N ALA A 43 -7.81 1.74 3.21
CA ALA A 43 -6.85 0.92 3.94
C ALA A 43 -6.27 -0.20 3.05
N ASN A 44 -7.14 -0.95 2.37
CA ASN A 44 -6.71 -2.03 1.46
C ASN A 44 -5.86 -1.50 0.30
N PHE A 45 -6.21 -0.32 -0.24
CA PHE A 45 -5.41 0.31 -1.29
C PHE A 45 -4.00 0.63 -0.80
N THR A 46 -3.88 1.32 0.35
CA THR A 46 -2.59 1.66 0.96
C THR A 46 -1.76 0.41 1.23
N SER A 47 -2.35 -0.60 1.87
CA SER A 47 -1.66 -1.87 2.14
C SER A 47 -1.16 -2.54 0.87
N LYS A 48 -1.97 -2.54 -0.21
CA LYS A 48 -1.56 -3.12 -1.49
C LYS A 48 -0.38 -2.36 -2.10
N VAL A 49 -0.38 -1.03 -2.03
CA VAL A 49 0.73 -0.21 -2.55
C VAL A 49 2.01 -0.46 -1.73
N GLU A 50 1.92 -0.50 -0.41
CA GLU A 50 3.05 -0.78 0.47
C GLU A 50 3.61 -2.20 0.26
N SER A 51 2.74 -3.22 0.20
CA SER A 51 3.17 -4.59 -0.09
C SER A 51 3.84 -4.70 -1.46
N THR A 52 3.35 -3.97 -2.47
CA THR A 52 3.98 -3.95 -3.79
C THR A 52 5.35 -3.26 -3.75
N ALA A 53 5.45 -2.12 -3.07
CA ALA A 53 6.73 -1.41 -2.91
C ALA A 53 7.75 -2.27 -2.15
N LEU A 54 7.32 -2.95 -1.08
CA LEU A 54 8.15 -3.90 -0.33
C LEU A 54 8.64 -5.03 -1.22
N HIS A 55 7.74 -5.68 -1.96
CA HIS A 55 8.09 -6.76 -2.85
C HIS A 55 9.10 -6.34 -3.93
N LEU A 56 8.94 -5.15 -4.52
CA LEU A 56 9.88 -4.61 -5.50
C LEU A 56 11.25 -4.30 -4.87
N THR A 57 11.27 -3.74 -3.66
CA THR A 57 12.51 -3.49 -2.92
C THR A 57 13.22 -4.80 -2.59
N GLU A 58 12.52 -5.79 -2.05
CA GLU A 58 13.06 -7.12 -1.73
C GLU A 58 13.59 -7.84 -2.96
N GLN A 59 12.82 -7.84 -4.05
CA GLN A 59 13.24 -8.46 -5.31
C GLN A 59 14.54 -7.84 -5.83
N LYS A 60 14.64 -6.50 -5.82
CA LYS A 60 15.86 -5.81 -6.26
C LYS A 60 17.02 -6.05 -5.31
N LEU A 61 16.76 -6.07 -4.01
CA LEU A 61 17.75 -6.34 -2.98
C LEU A 61 18.34 -7.74 -3.11
N GLU A 62 17.50 -8.76 -3.31
CA GLU A 62 17.96 -10.13 -3.52
C GLU A 62 18.69 -10.30 -4.86
N GLU A 63 18.25 -9.61 -5.92
CA GLU A 63 19.01 -9.54 -7.18
C GLU A 63 20.43 -9.01 -6.94
N LEU A 64 20.58 -7.85 -6.27
CA LEU A 64 21.89 -7.24 -6.01
C LEU A 64 22.75 -8.09 -5.06
N LYS A 65 22.12 -8.70 -4.06
CA LYS A 65 22.79 -9.57 -3.09
C LYS A 65 23.33 -10.86 -3.73
N SER A 66 22.63 -11.39 -4.73
CA SER A 66 23.04 -12.58 -5.48
C SER A 66 24.28 -12.35 -6.36
N LEU A 67 24.60 -11.10 -6.69
CA LEU A 67 25.76 -10.77 -7.53
C LEU A 67 27.08 -11.00 -6.79
N PRO A 68 28.15 -11.46 -7.46
CA PRO A 68 29.50 -11.50 -6.88
C PRO A 68 29.93 -10.12 -6.37
N ILE A 69 30.77 -10.07 -5.32
CA ILE A 69 31.19 -8.81 -4.70
C ILE A 69 31.96 -7.89 -5.66
N ASP A 70 32.68 -8.47 -6.61
CA ASP A 70 33.47 -7.75 -7.64
C ASP A 70 32.64 -7.37 -8.87
N ASN A 71 31.33 -7.60 -8.84
CA ASN A 71 30.47 -7.26 -9.97
C ASN A 71 30.43 -5.75 -10.22
N SER A 72 30.53 -5.35 -11.49
CA SER A 72 30.54 -3.93 -11.89
C SER A 72 29.29 -3.15 -11.44
N ARG A 73 28.16 -3.82 -11.23
CA ARG A 73 26.92 -3.21 -10.71
C ARG A 73 26.98 -2.85 -9.22
N LEU A 74 28.04 -3.26 -8.50
CA LEU A 74 28.30 -2.97 -7.08
C LEU A 74 29.47 -1.98 -6.88
N ASN A 75 29.93 -1.31 -7.94
CA ASN A 75 31.14 -0.48 -7.91
C ASN A 75 30.90 1.02 -7.70
N GLY A 76 29.68 1.53 -7.83
CA GLY A 76 29.39 2.96 -7.71
C GLY A 76 28.51 3.29 -6.52
N PRO A 77 28.52 4.54 -6.01
CA PRO A 77 27.59 4.93 -4.95
C PRO A 77 26.13 4.76 -5.43
N GLY A 78 25.84 4.85 -6.72
CA GLY A 78 24.47 4.75 -7.24
C GLY A 78 23.69 6.04 -6.96
N ASN A 79 22.38 5.91 -6.68
CA ASN A 79 21.56 7.08 -6.35
C ASN A 79 22.04 7.76 -5.06
N PRO A 80 21.95 9.09 -4.93
CA PRO A 80 22.38 9.79 -3.72
C PRO A 80 21.55 9.40 -2.50
N LEU A 81 22.18 9.52 -1.32
CA LEU A 81 21.52 9.35 -0.03
C LEU A 81 21.21 10.72 0.59
N ASP A 82 20.16 10.78 1.41
CA ASP A 82 19.85 11.92 2.27
C ASP A 82 20.73 11.96 3.54
N SER A 83 20.53 12.98 4.39
CA SER A 83 21.26 13.14 5.66
C SER A 83 21.05 12.00 6.66
N GLU A 84 20.01 11.19 6.46
CA GLU A 84 19.67 10.02 7.28
C GLU A 84 20.12 8.69 6.63
N ASN A 85 20.95 8.73 5.57
CA ASN A 85 21.42 7.58 4.80
C ASN A 85 20.32 6.76 4.08
N ASN A 86 19.17 7.35 3.79
CA ASN A 86 18.14 6.75 2.93
C ASN A 86 18.28 7.24 1.50
N ILE A 87 17.68 6.53 0.53
CA ILE A 87 17.69 6.99 -0.86
C ILE A 87 17.00 8.35 -1.00
N ASP A 88 17.71 9.33 -1.54
CA ASP A 88 17.13 10.63 -1.88
C ASP A 88 16.34 10.53 -3.19
N PHE A 89 15.03 10.57 -3.05
CA PHE A 89 14.08 10.53 -4.14
C PHE A 89 13.75 11.90 -4.75
N ASN A 90 14.23 12.99 -4.13
CA ASN A 90 14.11 14.36 -4.65
C ASN A 90 15.28 14.70 -5.58
N ALA A 91 16.43 14.04 -5.40
CA ALA A 91 17.54 14.12 -6.34
C ALA A 91 17.19 13.52 -7.71
N THR A 92 17.91 13.97 -8.74
CA THR A 92 17.85 13.40 -10.09
C THR A 92 18.21 11.92 -10.05
N PRO A 93 17.35 11.02 -10.56
CA PRO A 93 17.65 9.59 -10.56
C PRO A 93 18.86 9.28 -11.43
N ASP A 94 19.74 8.41 -10.94
CA ASP A 94 20.75 7.78 -11.77
C ASP A 94 20.08 6.68 -12.63
N PRO A 95 20.11 6.75 -13.98
CA PRO A 95 19.44 5.79 -14.85
C PRO A 95 19.95 4.35 -14.70
N LEU A 96 21.20 4.14 -14.27
CA LEU A 96 21.78 2.81 -14.09
C LEU A 96 21.39 2.18 -12.74
N TYR A 97 20.99 3.01 -11.77
CA TYR A 97 20.67 2.60 -10.41
C TYR A 97 19.19 2.79 -10.06
N SER A 98 18.34 2.95 -11.08
CA SER A 98 16.90 3.21 -10.93
C SER A 98 16.09 2.32 -11.88
N SER A 99 14.91 1.91 -11.44
CA SER A 99 13.96 1.12 -12.21
C SER A 99 12.55 1.60 -11.93
N SER A 100 11.73 1.70 -12.96
CA SER A 100 10.33 2.12 -12.80
C SER A 100 9.39 1.09 -13.42
N ILE A 101 8.30 0.79 -12.72
CA ILE A 101 7.25 -0.11 -13.19
C ILE A 101 5.89 0.54 -13.03
N SER A 102 5.05 0.48 -14.06
CA SER A 102 3.69 1.02 -14.02
C SER A 102 2.66 -0.09 -14.11
N MET A 103 1.67 -0.07 -13.22
CA MET A 103 0.53 -0.97 -13.23
C MET A 103 -0.74 -0.20 -13.62
N THR A 104 -1.57 -0.80 -14.46
CA THR A 104 -2.87 -0.21 -14.82
C THR A 104 -3.90 -0.55 -13.74
N LEU A 105 -4.45 0.45 -13.05
CA LEU A 105 -5.53 0.23 -12.08
C LEU A 105 -6.89 0.16 -12.78
N ASN A 106 -7.08 0.99 -13.80
CA ASN A 106 -8.32 1.02 -14.56
C ASN A 106 -8.02 1.23 -16.03
N LYS A 107 -8.36 0.23 -16.86
CA LYS A 107 -8.13 0.26 -18.31
C LYS A 107 -9.01 1.28 -19.03
N PHE A 108 -10.21 1.56 -18.52
CA PHE A 108 -11.18 2.49 -19.13
C PHE A 108 -10.86 3.96 -18.83
N LYS A 109 -10.32 4.25 -17.64
CA LYS A 109 -9.89 5.60 -17.23
C LYS A 109 -8.40 5.86 -17.46
N ASN A 110 -7.69 4.92 -18.08
CA ASN A 110 -6.22 4.90 -18.25
C ASN A 110 -5.45 5.31 -16.98
N THR A 111 -5.96 4.92 -15.81
CA THR A 111 -5.36 5.30 -14.52
C THR A 111 -4.27 4.29 -14.19
N ARG A 112 -3.05 4.79 -13.97
CA ARG A 112 -1.86 3.98 -13.69
C ARG A 112 -1.26 4.34 -12.34
N ILE A 113 -0.64 3.34 -11.70
CA ILE A 113 0.22 3.53 -10.53
C ILE A 113 1.63 3.17 -10.97
N SER A 114 2.52 4.12 -10.84
CA SER A 114 3.92 3.95 -11.18
C SER A 114 4.70 3.80 -9.89
N PHE A 115 5.62 2.84 -9.86
CA PHE A 115 6.59 2.65 -8.79
C PHE A 115 7.97 2.97 -9.33
N GLU A 116 8.78 3.58 -8.49
CA GLU A 116 10.17 3.90 -8.77
C GLU A 116 11.01 3.27 -7.66
N THR A 117 11.84 2.31 -8.05
CA THR A 117 12.83 1.65 -7.21
C THR A 117 14.20 2.24 -7.51
N ARG A 118 14.91 2.67 -6.49
CA ARG A 118 16.26 3.24 -6.59
C ARG A 118 17.17 2.52 -5.60
N TRP A 119 18.44 2.37 -5.96
CA TRP A 119 19.43 1.79 -5.06
C TRP A 119 20.75 2.57 -5.04
N ASN A 120 21.46 2.40 -3.93
CA ASN A 120 22.77 2.96 -3.64
C ASN A 120 23.68 1.83 -3.13
N ILE A 121 24.94 1.85 -3.53
CA ILE A 121 25.97 0.92 -3.05
C ILE A 121 27.06 1.71 -2.32
N GLY A 122 26.94 1.76 -0.99
CA GLY A 122 27.97 2.28 -0.11
C GLY A 122 29.09 1.28 0.12
N THR A 123 30.25 1.79 0.57
CA THR A 123 31.38 0.96 0.99
C THR A 123 31.79 1.32 2.41
N ALA A 124 31.88 0.32 3.28
CA ALA A 124 32.43 0.45 4.63
C ALA A 124 33.61 -0.52 4.78
N GLY A 125 34.82 -0.03 4.49
CA GLY A 125 36.01 -0.88 4.40
C GLY A 125 35.89 -1.88 3.25
N ALA A 126 36.04 -3.17 3.54
CA ALA A 126 35.85 -4.26 2.57
C ALA A 126 34.37 -4.64 2.35
N GLN A 127 33.45 -4.08 3.15
CA GLN A 127 32.02 -4.42 3.08
C GLN A 127 31.28 -3.48 2.13
N LYS A 128 30.29 -4.03 1.43
CA LYS A 128 29.38 -3.28 0.56
C LYS A 128 28.04 -3.11 1.28
N ILE A 129 27.56 -1.88 1.40
CA ILE A 129 26.25 -1.56 1.98
C ILE A 129 25.31 -1.29 0.82
N ILE A 130 24.30 -2.14 0.66
CA ILE A 130 23.30 -2.04 -0.39
C ILE A 130 22.06 -1.41 0.24
N THR A 131 21.73 -0.19 -0.18
CA THR A 131 20.51 0.50 0.22
C THR A 131 19.56 0.48 -0.98
N VAL A 132 18.36 -0.08 -0.82
CA VAL A 132 17.34 -0.11 -1.86
C VAL A 132 16.08 0.51 -1.29
N ALA A 133 15.43 1.37 -2.07
CA ALA A 133 14.14 1.91 -1.69
C ALA A 133 13.19 1.95 -2.88
N THR A 134 11.90 1.78 -2.61
CA THR A 134 10.84 1.92 -3.60
C THR A 134 9.82 2.92 -3.12
N ARG A 135 9.40 3.82 -4.01
CA ARG A 135 8.28 4.74 -3.80
C ARG A 135 7.25 4.62 -4.90
N ASN A 136 6.06 5.14 -4.66
CA ASN A 136 5.12 5.41 -5.74
C ASN A 136 5.41 6.78 -6.39
N SER A 137 5.39 6.82 -7.72
CA SER A 137 5.81 7.93 -8.57
C SER A 137 4.69 8.95 -8.85
N ALA A 138 5.04 10.06 -9.49
CA ALA A 138 4.33 11.34 -9.49
C ALA A 138 2.94 11.42 -10.11
N GLU A 139 2.57 10.42 -10.89
CA GLU A 139 1.31 10.42 -11.61
C GLU A 139 0.15 9.91 -10.75
N THR A 140 0.40 9.48 -9.52
CA THR A 140 -0.63 8.99 -8.60
C THR A 140 -1.15 10.09 -7.68
N PRO A 141 -2.47 10.19 -7.46
CA PRO A 141 -3.07 11.19 -6.57
C PRO A 141 -2.73 10.99 -5.08
N TYR A 142 -2.17 9.84 -4.69
CA TYR A 142 -1.83 9.52 -3.30
C TYR A 142 -0.36 9.15 -3.21
N ARG A 143 0.45 9.94 -2.50
CA ARG A 143 1.86 9.64 -2.24
C ARG A 143 2.05 9.04 -0.87
N LEU A 144 2.63 7.84 -0.83
CA LEU A 144 3.00 7.18 0.40
C LEU A 144 4.49 7.42 0.69
N LYS A 145 4.87 7.28 1.96
CA LYS A 145 6.26 7.36 2.37
C LYS A 145 7.05 6.26 1.64
N PRO A 146 8.26 6.55 1.11
CA PRO A 146 9.10 5.53 0.49
C PRO A 146 9.45 4.43 1.48
N LEU A 147 9.48 3.19 1.01
CA LEU A 147 9.93 2.04 1.81
C LEU A 147 11.38 1.71 1.44
N SER A 148 12.25 1.80 2.44
CA SER A 148 13.70 1.60 2.31
C SER A 148 14.14 0.35 3.07
N LEU A 149 14.97 -0.48 2.44
CA LEU A 149 15.65 -1.62 3.06
C LEU A 149 17.17 -1.47 2.86
N GLN A 150 17.94 -1.90 3.85
CA GLN A 150 19.39 -1.89 3.83
C GLN A 150 19.93 -3.28 4.13
N VAL A 151 20.94 -3.71 3.38
CA VAL A 151 21.69 -4.95 3.64
C VAL A 151 23.18 -4.68 3.55
N VAL A 152 23.93 -5.27 4.48
CA VAL A 152 25.38 -5.26 4.46
C VAL A 152 25.88 -6.59 3.91
N LYS A 153 26.75 -6.52 2.90
CA LYS A 153 27.44 -7.68 2.33
C LYS A 153 28.89 -7.69 2.80
N ALA A 154 29.26 -8.77 3.50
CA ALA A 154 30.62 -9.07 3.92
C ALA A 154 31.40 -9.78 2.78
N PRO A 155 32.74 -9.66 2.74
CA PRO A 155 33.59 -10.38 1.79
C PRO A 155 33.50 -11.91 1.94
#